data_AF-W1WZP0-F1
#
_entry.id   AF-W1WZP0-F1
#
_cell.length_a   1.000
_cell.length_b   1.000
_cell.length_c   1.000
_cell.angle_alpha   90.00
_cell.angle_beta   90.00
_cell.angle_gamma   90.00
#
_symmetry.space_group_name_H-M   'P 1'
#
loop_
_entity.id
_entity.type
_entity.pdbx_description
1 polymer ?
#
loop_
_entity_poly.entity_id
_entity_poly.type
_entity_poly.pdbx_seq_one_letter_code
_entity_poly.pdbx_strand_id
1 'polypeptide(L)'
;MAEIGVLEGYKHKQDVPDVEYLKLENQLSFPLYVVAKEIVNAYRSHLDPLNLTYTQYIVMMALWEYGDLSVKELGQVLRLDSGTLTPLLKKLEAK
;
A
#
# COMPACT_ATOMS: atom_id res chain seq x y z
N MET A 1 -1.59 6.67 -23.45
CA MET A 1 -1.51 6.40 -21.99
C MET A 1 -0.06 6.04 -21.72
N ALA A 2 0.61 6.68 -20.77
CA ALA A 2 2.00 6.36 -20.48
C ALA A 2 2.11 4.89 -20.02
N GLU A 3 3.09 4.15 -20.53
CA GLU A 3 3.42 2.83 -20.00
C GLU A 3 3.93 2.96 -18.57
N ILE A 4 3.52 2.04 -17.69
CA ILE A 4 3.98 2.04 -16.30
C ILE A 4 5.49 1.86 -16.28
N GLY A 5 6.21 2.88 -15.81
CA GLY A 5 7.67 2.86 -15.70
C GLY A 5 8.41 3.61 -16.80
N VAL A 6 7.70 4.14 -17.80
CA VAL A 6 8.30 4.96 -18.86
C VAL A 6 7.76 6.38 -18.78
N LEU A 7 8.61 7.31 -18.36
CA LEU A 7 8.37 8.74 -18.55
C LEU A 7 8.73 9.07 -20.00
N GLU A 8 7.73 9.34 -20.84
CA GLU A 8 7.95 9.74 -22.23
C GLU A 8 8.93 10.93 -22.30
N GLY A 9 9.99 10.78 -23.11
CA GLY A 9 11.01 11.82 -23.31
C GLY A 9 12.10 11.91 -22.24
N TYR A 10 12.08 11.06 -21.21
CA TYR A 10 13.12 11.04 -20.18
C TYR A 10 14.36 10.25 -20.63
N LYS A 11 15.56 10.82 -20.49
CA LYS A 11 16.84 10.14 -20.73
C LYS A 11 17.39 9.57 -19.43
N HIS A 12 17.80 8.30 -19.44
CA HIS A 12 18.50 7.69 -18.29
C HIS A 12 19.72 8.54 -17.89
N LYS A 13 19.92 8.72 -16.58
CA LYS A 13 21.06 9.46 -16.04
C LYS A 13 22.33 8.63 -16.28
N GLN A 14 23.36 9.24 -16.87
CA GLN A 14 24.58 8.57 -17.34
C GLN A 14 25.38 7.84 -16.24
N ASP A 15 25.15 8.19 -14.97
CA ASP A 15 25.86 7.61 -13.83
C ASP A 15 25.25 6.30 -13.30
N VAL A 16 24.10 5.86 -13.85
CA VAL A 16 23.55 4.54 -13.55
C VAL A 16 24.24 3.54 -14.47
N PRO A 17 24.92 2.51 -13.93
CA PRO A 17 25.50 1.45 -14.76
C PRO A 17 24.44 0.96 -15.75
N ASP A 18 24.77 0.90 -17.05
CA ASP A 18 23.86 0.42 -18.11
C ASP A 18 23.72 -1.09 -18.02
N VAL A 19 23.11 -1.50 -16.92
CA VAL A 19 22.91 -2.87 -16.51
C VAL A 19 21.40 -3.05 -16.52
N GLU A 20 20.93 -3.85 -17.47
CA GLU A 20 19.52 -3.97 -17.83
C GLU A 20 18.62 -4.29 -16.62
N TYR A 21 19.09 -5.10 -15.67
CA TYR A 21 18.34 -5.45 -14.47
C TYR A 21 18.24 -4.32 -13.43
N LEU A 22 18.89 -3.17 -13.61
CA LEU A 22 18.76 -2.00 -12.72
C LEU A 22 17.76 -0.96 -13.26
N LYS A 23 17.30 -1.11 -14.51
CA LYS A 23 16.33 -0.19 -15.13
C LYS A 23 14.96 -0.32 -14.49
N LEU A 24 14.28 0.80 -14.23
CA LEU A 24 13.00 0.83 -13.52
C LEU A 24 11.92 0.04 -14.27
N GLU A 25 11.87 0.22 -15.58
CA GLU A 25 11.00 -0.47 -16.52
C GLU A 25 11.18 -2.01 -16.50
N ASN A 26 12.35 -2.48 -16.04
CA ASN A 26 12.67 -3.90 -15.91
C ASN A 26 12.44 -4.45 -14.49
N GLN A 27 12.01 -3.61 -13.55
CA GLN A 27 11.71 -4.05 -12.18
C GLN A 27 10.27 -4.53 -12.09
N LEU A 28 10.04 -5.83 -11.87
CA LEU A 28 8.69 -6.35 -11.60
C LEU A 28 8.01 -5.70 -10.38
N SER A 29 8.80 -5.26 -9.39
CA SER A 29 8.30 -4.60 -8.18
C SER A 29 7.67 -3.23 -8.47
N PHE A 30 8.09 -2.55 -9.53
CA PHE A 30 7.61 -1.21 -9.85
C PHE A 30 6.15 -1.17 -10.31
N PRO A 31 5.70 -1.96 -11.32
CA PRO A 31 4.30 -1.99 -11.68
C PRO A 31 3.42 -2.51 -10.54
N LEU A 32 3.91 -3.44 -9.72
CA LEU A 32 3.18 -3.89 -8.52
C LEU A 32 2.99 -2.76 -7.49
N TYR A 33 4.02 -1.95 -7.26
CA TYR A 33 3.93 -0.75 -6.42
C TYR A 33 2.91 0.25 -6.95
N VAL A 34 2.93 0.52 -8.27
CA VAL A 34 1.98 1.43 -8.92
C VAL A 34 0.54 0.91 -8.76
N VAL A 35 0.31 -0.36 -9.06
CA VAL A 35 -1.02 -1.00 -8.90
C VAL A 35 -1.50 -0.92 -7.45
N ALA A 36 -0.65 -1.25 -6.48
CA ALA A 36 -1.01 -1.16 -5.07
C ALA A 36 -1.41 0.28 -4.66
N LYS A 37 -0.67 1.28 -5.13
CA LYS A 37 -0.98 2.70 -4.88
C LYS A 37 -2.29 3.12 -5.53
N GLU A 38 -2.55 2.72 -6.77
CA GLU A 38 -3.79 3.05 -7.47
C GLU A 38 -5.01 2.38 -6.85
N ILE A 39 -4.88 1.14 -6.36
CA ILE A 39 -5.93 0.50 -5.56
C ILE A 39 -6.24 1.36 -4.33
N VAL A 40 -5.24 1.75 -3.53
CA VAL A 40 -5.45 2.61 -2.35
C VAL A 40 -6.12 3.94 -2.73
N ASN A 41 -5.70 4.57 -3.83
CA ASN A 41 -6.29 5.81 -4.32
C ASN A 41 -7.76 5.66 -4.72
N ALA A 42 -8.13 4.55 -5.36
CA ALA A 42 -9.51 4.29 -5.78
C ALA A 42 -10.48 4.17 -4.59
N TYR A 43 -10.01 3.67 -3.44
CA TYR A 43 -10.81 3.60 -2.22
C TYR A 43 -10.97 4.95 -1.50
N ARG A 44 -10.12 5.95 -1.77
CA ARG A 44 -10.12 7.22 -1.03
C ARG A 44 -11.50 7.89 -1.02
N SER A 45 -12.12 8.07 -2.18
CA SER A 45 -13.43 8.74 -2.29
C SER A 45 -14.56 8.02 -1.52
N HIS A 46 -14.43 6.71 -1.32
CA HIS A 46 -15.40 5.89 -0.61
C HIS A 46 -15.17 5.90 0.92
N LEU A 47 -13.90 6.02 1.34
CA LEU A 47 -13.51 5.97 2.75
C LEU A 47 -13.44 7.36 3.41
N ASP A 48 -13.26 8.42 2.63
CA ASP A 48 -13.23 9.81 3.12
C ASP A 48 -14.50 10.18 3.92
N PRO A 49 -15.73 9.85 3.47
CA PRO A 49 -16.95 10.13 4.24
C PRO A 49 -17.02 9.37 5.57
N LEU A 50 -16.33 8.23 5.67
CA LEU A 50 -16.24 7.42 6.88
C LEU A 50 -15.06 7.85 7.77
N ASN A 51 -14.27 8.84 7.34
CA ASN A 51 -13.03 9.24 7.99
C ASN A 51 -12.07 8.06 8.21
N LEU A 52 -11.99 7.13 7.25
CA LEU A 52 -11.12 5.96 7.31
C LEU A 52 -9.99 6.04 6.29
N THR A 53 -8.82 5.52 6.66
CA THR A 53 -7.76 5.19 5.70
C THR A 53 -7.95 3.77 5.17
N TYR A 54 -7.34 3.43 4.02
CA TYR A 54 -7.38 2.07 3.48
C TYR A 54 -6.87 1.01 4.49
N THR A 55 -5.78 1.31 5.20
CA THR A 55 -5.24 0.38 6.21
C THR A 55 -6.20 0.19 7.39
N GLN A 56 -6.92 1.24 7.81
CA GLN A 56 -7.97 1.11 8.83
C GLN A 56 -9.16 0.30 8.30
N TYR A 57 -9.52 0.47 7.03
CA TYR A 57 -10.57 -0.30 6.39
C TYR A 57 -10.26 -1.81 6.35
N ILE A 58 -9.05 -2.23 5.95
CA ILE A 58 -8.69 -3.66 5.96
C ILE A 58 -8.62 -4.25 7.37
N VAL A 59 -8.32 -3.43 8.40
CA VAL A 59 -8.44 -3.84 9.82
C VAL A 59 -9.90 -4.11 10.17
N MET A 60 -10.82 -3.21 9.80
CA MET A 60 -12.26 -3.42 10.02
C MET A 60 -12.77 -4.66 9.29
N MET A 61 -12.35 -4.90 8.04
CA MET A 61 -12.72 -6.11 7.31
C MET A 61 -12.26 -7.39 8.03
N ALA A 62 -11.03 -7.43 8.53
CA ALA A 62 -10.54 -8.57 9.28
C ALA A 62 -11.35 -8.81 10.57
N LEU A 63 -11.69 -7.74 11.29
CA LEU A 63 -12.51 -7.84 12.50
C LEU A 63 -13.95 -8.26 12.19
N TRP A 64 -14.53 -7.83 11.06
CA TRP A 64 -15.86 -8.26 10.64
C TRP A 64 -15.91 -9.72 10.21
N GLU A 65 -14.86 -10.23 9.56
CA GLU A 65 -14.79 -11.61 9.10
C GLU A 65 -14.49 -12.60 10.24
N TYR A 66 -13.53 -12.27 11.10
CA TYR A 66 -13.01 -13.18 12.11
C TYR A 66 -13.48 -12.87 13.54
N GLY A 67 -14.16 -11.75 13.76
CA GLY A 67 -14.58 -11.29 15.09
C GLY A 67 -13.43 -10.66 15.88
N ASP A 68 -13.43 -10.92 17.19
CA ASP A 68 -12.42 -10.37 18.10
C ASP A 68 -11.05 -11.03 17.84
N LEU A 69 -10.08 -10.22 17.43
CA LEU A 69 -8.70 -10.62 17.21
C LEU A 69 -7.75 -9.85 18.12
N SER A 70 -6.76 -10.54 18.67
CA SER A 70 -5.63 -9.87 19.33
C SER A 70 -4.78 -9.09 18.32
N VAL A 71 -4.01 -8.11 18.80
CA VAL A 71 -3.06 -7.35 17.96
C VAL A 71 -2.08 -8.27 17.22
N LYS A 72 -1.68 -9.38 17.86
CA LYS A 72 -0.79 -10.37 17.25
C LYS A 72 -1.47 -11.10 16.08
N GLU A 73 -2.73 -11.50 16.26
CA GLU A 73 -3.50 -12.18 15.21
C GLU A 73 -3.81 -11.24 14.05
N LEU A 74 -4.19 -9.98 14.33
CA LEU A 74 -4.32 -8.95 13.30
C LEU A 74 -3.02 -8.76 12.51
N GLY A 75 -1.87 -8.74 13.20
CA GLY A 75 -0.57 -8.66 12.55
C GLY A 75 -0.27 -9.84 11.64
N GLN A 76 -0.68 -11.04 12.05
CA GLN A 76 -0.56 -12.24 11.22
C GLN A 76 -1.47 -12.18 10.00
N VAL A 77 -2.75 -11.86 10.16
CA VAL A 77 -3.74 -11.79 9.06
C VAL A 77 -3.35 -10.72 8.04
N LEU A 78 -3.01 -9.52 8.51
CA LEU A 78 -2.77 -8.36 7.65
C LEU A 78 -1.31 -8.21 7.20
N ARG A 79 -0.41 -9.07 7.67
CA ARG A 79 1.05 -8.96 7.45
C ARG A 79 1.60 -7.61 7.89
N LEU A 80 1.11 -7.11 9.04
CA LEU A 80 1.56 -5.86 9.66
C LEU A 80 2.29 -6.14 10.96
N ASP A 81 3.32 -5.36 11.24
CA ASP A 81 4.02 -5.43 12.52
C ASP A 81 3.25 -4.68 13.63
N SER A 82 3.59 -4.98 14.89
CA SER A 82 2.95 -4.37 16.06
C SER A 82 3.21 -2.87 16.19
N GLY A 83 4.35 -2.37 15.69
CA GLY A 83 4.69 -0.94 15.65
C GLY A 83 3.80 -0.15 14.71
N THR A 84 3.30 -0.79 13.65
CA THR A 84 2.30 -0.23 12.73
C THR A 84 0.88 -0.34 13.31
N LEU A 85 0.50 -1.52 13.84
CA LEU A 85 -0.87 -1.77 14.29
C LEU A 85 -1.25 -1.00 15.55
N THR A 86 -0.36 -0.91 16.55
CA THR A 86 -0.67 -0.28 17.84
C THR A 86 -1.12 1.19 17.70
N PRO A 87 -0.36 2.08 17.03
CA PRO A 87 -0.80 3.47 16.85
C PRO A 87 -2.00 3.58 15.90
N LEU A 88 -2.16 2.66 14.94
CA LEU A 88 -3.31 2.65 14.04
C LEU A 88 -4.61 2.33 14.79
N LEU A 89 -4.61 1.29 15.62
CA LEU A 89 -5.76 0.87 16.42
C LEU A 89 -6.16 1.96 17.42
N LYS A 90 -5.20 2.60 18.09
CA LYS A 90 -5.48 3.75 18.97
C LYS A 90 -6.17 4.90 18.23
N LYS A 91 -5.75 5.19 17.00
CA LYS A 91 -6.40 6.22 16.17
C LYS A 91 -7.77 5.79 15.67
N LEU A 92 -8.00 4.49 15.49
CA LEU A 92 -9.26 3.94 15.03
C LEU A 92 -10.30 3.91 16.16
N GLU A 93 -9.89 3.57 17.38
CA GLU A 93 -10.72 3.60 18.59
C GLU A 93 -11.13 5.03 18.99
N ALA A 94 -10.29 6.02 18.70
CA ALA A 94 -10.56 7.43 19.00
C ALA A 94 -11.44 8.16 17.95
N LYS A 95 -11.88 7.46 16.89
CA LYS A 95 -12.80 7.99 15.86
C LYS A 95 -14.24 7.67 16.24
#